data_AF-D0N802-F1
#
_entry.id   AF-D0N802-F1
#
_cell.length_a   1.000
_cell.length_b   1.000
_cell.length_c   1.000
_cell.angle_alpha   90.00
_cell.angle_beta   90.00
_cell.angle_gamma   90.00
#
_symmetry.space_group_name_H-M   'P 1'
#
loop_
_entity.id
_entity.type
_entity.pdbx_description
1 polymer ?
#
loop_
_entity_poly.entity_id
_entity_poly.type
_entity_poly.pdbx_seq_one_letter_code
_entity_poly.pdbx_strand_id
1 'polypeptide(L)'
;MSFVADMFIPGSGSVVTVLVKIYDLCNEMKEGQIACKRLHLRLKDIFDELQKMETRGEIPSSDKVAKYVEVVAKYLRYLEQYRSQKLFRRLIKHQAMSGQLALIYEEIDMLFRILNLAGTAAMMEWKQQWDIDQQAQQEVMSSLVVNSVEVLRELQDTRAQLEAMMMLKYEME
;
A
#
# COMPACT_ATOMS: atom_id res chain seq x y z
N MET A 1 21.03 -21.33 -10.03
CA MET A 1 19.72 -20.73 -10.37
C MET A 1 19.35 -19.89 -9.16
N SER A 2 19.04 -18.60 -9.33
CA SER A 2 18.74 -17.69 -8.21
C SER A 2 17.22 -17.60 -8.05
N PHE A 3 16.68 -18.06 -6.92
CA PHE A 3 15.24 -18.00 -6.68
C PHE A 3 14.74 -16.56 -6.57
N VAL A 4 15.63 -15.63 -6.19
CA VAL A 4 15.32 -14.20 -6.15
C VAL A 4 15.13 -13.65 -7.55
N ALA A 5 15.97 -14.08 -8.50
CA ALA A 5 15.83 -13.70 -9.91
C ALA A 5 14.55 -14.26 -10.55
N ASP A 6 14.04 -15.38 -10.03
CA ASP A 6 12.81 -16.03 -10.51
C ASP A 6 11.52 -15.39 -9.93
N MET A 7 11.63 -14.46 -8.97
CA MET A 7 10.47 -13.78 -8.40
C MET A 7 9.83 -12.81 -9.39
N PHE A 8 8.63 -13.16 -9.85
CA PHE A 8 7.91 -12.45 -10.91
C PHE A 8 6.45 -12.20 -10.55
N ILE A 9 5.95 -11.01 -10.90
CA ILE A 9 4.54 -10.64 -10.76
C ILE A 9 3.88 -10.68 -12.15
N PRO A 10 2.91 -11.58 -12.39
CA PRO A 10 2.19 -11.66 -13.66
C PRO A 10 1.66 -10.30 -14.12
N GLY A 11 1.99 -9.93 -15.35
CA GLY A 11 1.58 -8.65 -15.96
C GLY A 11 2.33 -7.41 -15.47
N SER A 12 3.23 -7.50 -14.48
CA SER A 12 3.94 -6.35 -13.91
C SER A 12 5.47 -6.43 -14.00
N GLY A 13 6.04 -7.63 -14.16
CA GLY A 13 7.49 -7.81 -14.33
C GLY A 13 8.17 -8.46 -13.12
N SER A 14 9.50 -8.37 -13.06
CA SER A 14 10.28 -8.87 -11.92
C SER A 14 9.96 -8.09 -10.65
N VAL A 15 10.08 -8.72 -9.49
CA VAL A 15 9.81 -8.05 -8.21
C VAL A 15 10.71 -6.83 -8.01
N VAL A 16 11.98 -6.88 -8.44
CA VAL A 16 12.91 -5.73 -8.37
C VAL A 16 12.34 -4.52 -9.09
N THR A 17 11.90 -4.70 -10.34
CA THR A 17 11.31 -3.62 -11.13
C THR A 17 9.99 -3.13 -10.52
N VAL A 18 9.19 -4.04 -9.97
CA VAL A 18 7.93 -3.68 -9.32
C VAL A 18 8.16 -2.89 -8.03
N LEU A 19 9.18 -3.20 -7.22
CA LEU A 19 9.50 -2.41 -6.02
C LEU A 19 9.87 -0.97 -6.37
N VAL A 20 10.67 -0.76 -7.43
CA VAL A 20 10.98 0.59 -7.94
C VAL A 20 9.69 1.32 -8.35
N LYS A 21 8.83 0.65 -9.12
CA LYS A 21 7.54 1.22 -9.53
C LYS A 21 6.64 1.55 -8.34
N ILE A 22 6.60 0.69 -7.32
CA ILE A 22 5.86 0.94 -6.07
C ILE A 22 6.39 2.21 -5.39
N TYR A 23 7.70 2.39 -5.30
CA TYR A 23 8.28 3.60 -4.73
C TYR A 23 7.84 4.87 -5.49
N ASP A 24 7.85 4.83 -6.82
CA ASP A 24 7.40 5.94 -7.65
C ASP A 24 5.91 6.24 -7.42
N LEU A 25 5.06 5.21 -7.39
CA LEU A 25 3.64 5.37 -7.10
C LEU A 25 3.38 5.91 -5.69
N CYS A 26 4.18 5.52 -4.69
CA CYS A 26 4.12 6.12 -3.35
C CYS A 26 4.37 7.63 -3.42
N ASN A 27 5.29 8.11 -4.26
CA ASN A 27 5.54 9.55 -4.46
C ASN A 27 4.36 10.28 -5.11
N GLU A 28 3.53 9.58 -5.87
CA GLU A 28 2.36 10.17 -6.53
C GLU A 28 1.11 10.24 -5.62
N MET A 29 1.09 9.50 -4.51
CA MET A 29 -0.02 9.51 -3.56
C MET A 29 -0.26 10.90 -2.98
N LYS A 30 -1.51 11.37 -3.07
CA LYS A 30 -1.93 12.69 -2.57
C LYS A 30 -2.04 12.72 -1.05
N GLU A 31 -2.55 11.65 -0.46
CA GLU A 31 -2.65 11.47 0.99
C GLU A 31 -1.99 10.16 1.42
N GLY A 32 -1.53 10.09 2.67
CA GLY A 32 -0.88 8.89 3.20
C GLY A 32 0.47 8.54 2.54
N GLN A 33 1.11 9.48 1.83
CA GLN A 33 2.40 9.25 1.16
C GLN A 33 3.46 8.67 2.11
N ILE A 34 3.56 9.19 3.34
CA ILE A 34 4.53 8.73 4.34
C ILE A 34 4.27 7.27 4.71
N ALA A 35 3.01 6.92 5.03
CA ALA A 35 2.61 5.55 5.30
C ALA A 35 2.92 4.63 4.11
N CYS A 36 2.66 5.08 2.88
CA CYS A 36 2.95 4.29 1.68
C CYS A 36 4.45 4.05 1.50
N LYS A 37 5.29 5.06 1.75
CA LYS A 37 6.76 4.94 1.69
C LYS A 37 7.29 4.00 2.77
N ARG A 38 6.76 4.07 3.99
CA ARG A 38 7.13 3.16 5.08
C ARG A 38 6.78 1.71 4.74
N LEU A 39 5.59 1.46 4.21
CA LEU A 39 5.20 0.12 3.77
C LEU A 39 6.13 -0.41 2.67
N HIS A 40 6.47 0.43 1.68
CA HIS A 40 7.45 0.08 0.66
C HIS A 40 8.82 -0.30 1.27
N LEU A 41 9.32 0.47 2.24
CA LEU A 41 10.59 0.16 2.92
C LEU A 41 10.55 -1.24 3.54
N ARG A 42 9.44 -1.61 4.19
CA ARG A 42 9.30 -2.95 4.79
C ARG A 42 9.28 -4.07 3.74
N LEU A 43 8.65 -3.85 2.58
CA LEU A 43 8.70 -4.82 1.47
C LEU A 43 10.11 -4.98 0.90
N LYS A 44 10.88 -3.88 0.85
CA LYS A 44 12.29 -3.90 0.47
C LYS A 44 13.14 -4.60 1.52
N ASP A 45 12.90 -4.39 2.82
CA ASP A 45 13.63 -5.08 3.87
C ASP A 45 13.45 -6.60 3.78
N ILE A 46 12.22 -7.06 3.52
CA ILE A 46 11.96 -8.49 3.27
C ILE A 46 12.73 -8.97 2.03
N PHE A 47 12.72 -8.20 0.93
CA PHE A 47 13.48 -8.55 -0.28
C PHE A 47 14.98 -8.68 -0.01
N ASP A 48 15.55 -7.70 0.69
CA ASP A 48 16.97 -7.67 1.03
C ASP A 48 17.34 -8.86 1.93
N GLU A 49 16.47 -9.25 2.87
CA GLU A 49 16.67 -10.46 3.68
C GLU A 49 16.56 -11.75 2.86
N LEU A 50 15.62 -11.85 1.92
CA LEU A 50 15.53 -12.99 0.99
C LEU A 50 16.80 -13.12 0.15
N GLN A 51 17.37 -12.00 -0.32
CA GLN A 51 18.67 -11.99 -1.00
C GLN A 51 19.81 -12.47 -0.10
N LYS A 52 19.84 -12.04 1.17
CA LYS A 52 20.86 -12.51 2.12
C LYS A 52 20.69 -14.00 2.47
N MET A 53 19.47 -14.51 2.53
CA MET A 53 19.22 -15.94 2.71
C MET A 53 19.82 -16.73 1.54
N GLU A 54 19.58 -16.29 0.30
CA GLU A 54 20.15 -16.91 -0.90
C GLU A 54 21.68 -16.95 -0.86
N THR A 55 22.34 -15.84 -0.47
CA THR A 55 23.81 -15.80 -0.39
C THR A 55 24.37 -16.71 0.70
N ARG A 56 23.60 -16.99 1.76
CA ARG A 56 23.93 -17.97 2.80
C ARG A 56 23.61 -19.42 2.40
N GLY A 57 22.98 -19.65 1.25
CA GLY A 57 22.50 -20.97 0.82
C GLY A 57 21.21 -21.42 1.52
N GLU A 58 20.53 -20.50 2.21
CA GLU A 58 19.21 -20.72 2.80
C GLU A 58 18.13 -20.44 1.75
N ILE A 59 17.35 -21.46 1.40
CA ILE A 59 16.25 -21.31 0.43
C ILE A 59 14.93 -21.36 1.22
N PRO A 60 14.16 -20.27 1.28
CA PRO A 60 12.82 -20.29 1.85
C PRO A 60 11.92 -21.27 1.09
N SER A 61 10.89 -21.82 1.74
CA SER A 61 9.91 -22.63 1.02
C SER A 61 9.21 -21.81 -0.07
N SER A 62 8.88 -22.46 -1.19
CA SER A 62 8.20 -21.83 -2.34
C SER A 62 6.95 -21.05 -1.92
N ASP A 63 6.16 -21.59 -0.98
CA ASP A 63 4.94 -20.93 -0.48
C ASP A 63 5.21 -19.58 0.20
N LYS A 64 6.34 -19.44 0.92
CA LYS A 64 6.70 -18.17 1.57
C LYS A 64 7.12 -17.12 0.54
N VAL A 65 7.86 -17.54 -0.49
CA VAL A 65 8.24 -16.68 -1.62
C VAL A 65 7.00 -16.26 -2.41
N ALA A 66 6.11 -17.20 -2.71
CA ALA A 66 4.84 -16.93 -3.38
C ALA A 66 3.98 -15.94 -2.59
N LYS A 67 3.91 -16.08 -1.26
CA LYS A 67 3.18 -15.14 -0.40
C LYS A 67 3.79 -13.73 -0.46
N TYR A 68 5.11 -13.62 -0.46
CA TYR A 68 5.78 -12.33 -0.62
C TYR A 68 5.42 -11.66 -1.96
N VAL A 69 5.51 -12.41 -3.07
CA VAL A 69 5.12 -11.93 -4.41
C VAL A 69 3.65 -11.48 -4.44
N GLU A 70 2.75 -12.24 -3.80
CA GLU A 70 1.33 -11.89 -3.69
C GLU A 70 1.11 -10.54 -2.99
N VAL A 71 1.78 -10.32 -1.85
CA VAL A 71 1.67 -9.08 -1.08
C VAL A 71 2.22 -7.89 -1.85
N VAL A 72 3.36 -8.04 -2.53
CA VAL A 72 3.91 -6.99 -3.41
C VAL A 72 2.91 -6.66 -4.54
N ALA A 73 2.31 -7.68 -5.17
CA ALA A 73 1.32 -7.48 -6.22
C ALA A 73 0.02 -6.84 -5.71
N LYS A 74 -0.41 -7.16 -4.49
CA LYS A 74 -1.56 -6.53 -3.83
C LYS A 74 -1.29 -5.06 -3.55
N TYR A 75 -0.10 -4.74 -3.07
CA TYR A 75 0.28 -3.36 -2.79
C TYR A 75 0.45 -2.51 -4.05
N LEU A 76 1.03 -3.07 -5.12
CA LEU A 76 1.07 -2.42 -6.43
C LEU A 76 -0.34 -2.04 -6.90
N ARG A 77 -1.28 -2.99 -6.87
CA ARG A 77 -2.68 -2.77 -7.27
C ARG A 77 -3.36 -1.69 -6.42
N TYR A 78 -3.13 -1.70 -5.11
CA TYR A 78 -3.63 -0.66 -4.21
C TYR A 78 -3.15 0.73 -4.66
N LEU A 79 -1.85 0.90 -4.89
CA LEU A 79 -1.30 2.19 -5.29
C LEU A 79 -1.84 2.63 -6.66
N GLU A 80 -1.83 1.73 -7.65
CA GLU A 80 -2.36 2.02 -9.00
C GLU A 80 -3.83 2.43 -8.96
N GLN A 81 -4.63 1.82 -8.10
CA GLN A 81 -6.04 2.12 -7.93
C GLN A 81 -6.28 3.53 -7.38
N TYR A 82 -5.44 4.00 -6.45
CA TYR A 82 -5.73 5.22 -5.68
C TYR A 82 -4.90 6.45 -6.07
N ARG A 83 -3.72 6.30 -6.67
CA ARG A 83 -2.80 7.41 -6.96
C ARG A 83 -3.39 8.54 -7.80
N SER A 84 -4.31 8.23 -8.72
CA SER A 84 -4.87 9.17 -9.70
C SER A 84 -6.37 9.40 -9.52
N GLN A 85 -6.95 8.99 -8.38
CA GLN A 85 -8.36 9.24 -8.12
C GLN A 85 -8.62 10.73 -7.88
N LYS A 86 -9.82 11.19 -8.23
CA LYS A 86 -10.33 12.52 -7.88
C LYS A 86 -10.53 12.65 -6.37
N LEU A 87 -10.39 13.86 -5.83
CA LEU A 87 -10.52 14.15 -4.40
C LEU A 87 -11.84 13.64 -3.82
N PHE A 88 -12.98 13.89 -4.48
CA PHE A 88 -14.27 13.44 -3.93
C PHE A 88 -14.34 11.92 -3.73
N ARG A 89 -13.71 11.13 -4.62
CA ARG A 89 -13.67 9.67 -4.48
C ARG A 89 -12.79 9.25 -3.32
N ARG A 90 -11.63 9.90 -3.15
CA ARG A 90 -10.71 9.61 -2.05
C ARG A 90 -11.33 9.94 -0.69
N LEU A 91 -12.11 11.03 -0.62
CA LEU A 91 -12.89 11.40 0.56
C LEU A 91 -13.96 10.35 0.89
N ILE A 92 -14.78 9.96 -0.09
CA ILE A 92 -15.83 8.94 0.09
C ILE A 92 -15.22 7.59 0.51
N LYS A 93 -14.13 7.18 -0.14
CA LYS A 93 -13.48 5.89 0.09
C LYS A 93 -12.41 5.90 1.17
N HIS A 94 -12.27 6.98 1.94
CA HIS A 94 -11.13 7.13 2.84
C HIS A 94 -11.01 5.96 3.84
N GLN A 95 -12.12 5.52 4.43
CA GLN A 95 -12.12 4.39 5.36
C GLN A 95 -11.75 3.07 4.65
N ALA A 96 -12.31 2.81 3.48
CA ALA A 96 -11.97 1.63 2.68
C ALA A 96 -10.50 1.62 2.25
N MET A 97 -9.95 2.76 1.85
CA MET A 97 -8.53 2.94 1.50
C MET A 97 -7.63 2.62 2.71
N SER A 98 -7.91 3.24 3.86
CA SER A 98 -7.13 3.03 5.09
C SER A 98 -7.21 1.57 5.57
N GLY A 99 -8.39 0.96 5.51
CA GLY A 99 -8.59 -0.45 5.87
C GLY A 99 -7.83 -1.41 4.95
N GLN A 100 -7.86 -1.18 3.63
CA GLN A 100 -7.08 -1.98 2.68
C GLN A 100 -5.58 -1.86 2.93
N LEU A 101 -5.08 -0.67 3.22
CA LEU A 101 -3.67 -0.45 3.52
C LEU A 101 -3.24 -1.11 4.83
N ALA A 102 -4.10 -1.06 5.88
CA ALA A 102 -3.88 -1.76 7.14
C ALA A 102 -3.76 -3.28 6.95
N LEU A 103 -4.64 -3.88 6.14
CA LEU A 103 -4.57 -5.32 5.83
C LEU A 103 -3.26 -5.70 5.12
N ILE A 104 -2.73 -4.83 4.26
CA ILE A 104 -1.42 -5.06 3.62
C ILE A 104 -0.29 -4.99 4.66
N TYR A 105 -0.35 -4.04 5.60
CA TYR A 105 0.58 -3.97 6.73
C TYR A 105 0.57 -5.25 7.57
N GLU A 106 -0.61 -5.81 7.85
CA GLU A 106 -0.75 -7.07 8.58
C GLU A 106 -0.17 -8.26 7.81
N GLU A 107 -0.40 -8.34 6.50
CA GLU A 107 0.20 -9.39 5.66
C GLU A 107 1.73 -9.30 5.60
N ILE A 108 2.29 -8.09 5.60
CA ILE A 108 3.74 -7.87 5.72
C ILE A 108 4.25 -8.34 7.09
N ASP A 109 3.55 -8.00 8.17
CA ASP A 109 3.92 -8.48 9.50
C ASP A 109 3.90 -10.01 9.60
N MET A 110 2.91 -10.64 8.97
CA MET A 110 2.85 -12.10 8.84
C MET A 110 4.06 -12.65 8.07
N LEU A 111 4.48 -11.99 6.98
CA LEU A 111 5.67 -12.38 6.21
C LEU A 111 6.94 -12.35 7.06
N PHE A 112 7.15 -11.28 7.84
CA PHE A 112 8.28 -11.21 8.78
C PHE A 112 8.29 -12.41 9.75
N ARG A 113 7.13 -12.82 10.26
CA ARG A 113 7.01 -13.97 11.17
C ARG A 113 7.31 -15.29 10.48
N ILE A 114 6.68 -15.58 9.34
CA ILE A 114 6.84 -16.89 8.67
C ILE A 114 8.22 -17.06 8.04
N LEU A 115 8.88 -15.97 7.66
CA LEU A 115 10.28 -15.97 7.20
C LEU A 115 11.29 -16.00 8.36
N ASN A 116 10.82 -16.01 9.61
CA ASN A 116 11.65 -15.96 10.81
C ASN A 116 12.59 -14.73 10.84
N LEU A 117 12.11 -13.61 10.32
CA LEU A 117 12.78 -12.30 10.35
C LEU A 117 12.42 -11.51 11.63
N ALA A 118 11.90 -12.24 12.64
CA ALA A 118 11.49 -11.70 13.93
C ALA A 118 12.73 -11.20 14.69
N GLY A 119 12.72 -9.93 15.07
CA GLY A 119 13.86 -9.27 15.72
C GLY A 119 14.54 -8.19 14.87
N THR A 120 14.16 -8.05 13.60
CA THR A 120 14.56 -6.88 12.80
C THR A 120 13.89 -5.61 13.35
N ALA A 121 14.61 -4.49 13.36
CA ALA A 121 14.06 -3.19 13.77
C ALA A 121 12.79 -2.82 12.98
N ALA A 122 12.69 -3.29 11.73
CA ALA A 122 11.53 -3.17 10.86
C ALA A 122 10.23 -3.79 11.41
N MET A 123 10.31 -4.65 12.43
CA MET A 123 9.15 -5.27 13.09
C MET A 123 8.68 -4.50 14.34
N MET A 124 9.56 -3.78 15.04
CA MET A 124 9.27 -3.35 16.42
C MET A 124 8.37 -2.11 16.57
N GLU A 125 8.11 -1.34 15.50
CA GLU A 125 7.46 -0.01 15.65
C GLU A 125 6.32 0.26 14.67
N TRP A 126 6.00 -0.68 13.78
CA TRP A 126 5.10 -0.36 12.66
C TRP A 126 3.67 -0.02 13.09
N LYS A 127 3.14 -0.66 14.15
CA LYS A 127 1.77 -0.40 14.62
C LYS A 127 1.65 1.01 15.15
N GLN A 128 2.62 1.45 15.95
CA GLN A 128 2.68 2.81 16.46
C GLN A 128 2.85 3.82 15.32
N GLN A 129 3.74 3.54 14.36
CA GLN A 129 3.93 4.39 13.18
C GLN A 129 2.66 4.48 12.33
N TRP A 130 1.95 3.35 12.17
CA TRP A 130 0.66 3.28 11.46
C TRP A 130 -0.41 4.10 12.17
N ASP A 131 -0.53 4.02 13.49
CA ASP A 131 -1.50 4.81 14.24
C ASP A 131 -1.25 6.32 14.08
N ILE A 132 0.02 6.73 14.13
CA ILE A 132 0.42 8.13 13.89
C ILE A 132 0.07 8.54 12.45
N ASP A 133 0.42 7.72 11.47
CA ASP A 133 0.16 8.04 10.07
C ASP A 133 -1.34 8.09 9.75
N GLN A 134 -2.14 7.21 10.37
CA GLN A 134 -3.59 7.20 10.24
C GLN A 134 -4.20 8.48 10.82
N GLN A 135 -3.75 8.91 12.00
CA GLN A 135 -4.21 10.17 12.60
C GLN A 135 -3.88 11.37 11.72
N ALA A 136 -2.63 11.47 11.25
CA ALA A 136 -2.21 12.54 10.35
C ALA A 136 -3.02 12.54 9.04
N GLN A 137 -3.31 11.37 8.48
CA GLN A 137 -4.13 11.26 7.27
C GLN A 137 -5.58 11.67 7.53
N GLN A 138 -6.16 11.27 8.67
CA GLN A 138 -7.51 11.66 9.06
C GLN A 138 -7.64 13.18 9.24
N GLU A 139 -6.63 13.84 9.81
CA GLU A 139 -6.59 15.30 9.94
C GLU A 139 -6.56 16.00 8.58
N VAL A 140 -5.71 15.52 7.66
CA VAL A 140 -5.64 16.04 6.28
C VAL A 140 -6.99 15.89 5.60
N MET A 141 -7.61 14.71 5.65
CA MET A 141 -8.92 14.48 5.04
C MET A 141 -10.01 15.37 5.65
N SER A 142 -10.01 15.54 6.97
CA SER A 142 -10.98 16.40 7.66
C SER A 142 -10.82 17.86 7.21
N SER A 143 -9.59 18.34 7.03
CA SER A 143 -9.33 19.69 6.54
C SER A 143 -9.82 19.93 5.10
N LEU A 144 -9.74 18.91 4.24
CA LEU A 144 -10.20 18.96 2.85
C LEU A 144 -11.73 19.00 2.75
N VAL A 145 -12.45 18.35 3.67
CA VAL A 145 -13.92 18.45 3.74
C VAL A 145 -14.36 19.85 4.14
N VAL A 146 -13.66 20.47 5.09
CA VAL A 146 -13.95 21.85 5.55
C VAL A 146 -13.67 22.86 4.44
N ASN A 147 -12.61 22.66 3.65
CA ASN A 147 -12.29 23.49 2.49
C ASN A 147 -12.90 22.95 1.19
N SER A 148 -14.23 23.06 1.08
CA SER A 148 -15.03 22.44 0.02
C SER A 148 -14.77 22.96 -1.40
N VAL A 149 -13.95 23.99 -1.61
CA VAL A 149 -13.71 24.62 -2.91
C VAL A 149 -13.18 23.60 -3.93
N GLU A 150 -12.22 22.76 -3.54
CA GLU A 150 -11.64 21.76 -4.45
C GLU A 150 -12.63 20.65 -4.79
N VAL A 151 -13.41 20.22 -3.80
CA VAL A 151 -14.47 19.21 -3.98
C VAL A 151 -15.57 19.73 -4.91
N LEU A 152 -16.03 20.96 -4.68
CA LEU A 152 -17.04 21.62 -5.51
C LEU A 152 -16.55 21.80 -6.95
N ARG A 153 -15.26 22.10 -7.14
CA ARG A 153 -14.65 22.18 -8.48
C ARG A 153 -14.70 20.84 -9.22
N GLU A 154 -14.50 19.72 -8.54
CA GLU A 154 -14.60 18.39 -9.15
C GLU A 154 -16.03 17.92 -9.43
N LEU A 155 -17.02 18.54 -8.76
CA LEU A 155 -18.45 18.20 -8.83
C LEU A 155 -19.28 19.22 -9.61
N GLN A 156 -18.67 19.99 -10.52
CA GLN A 156 -19.38 20.98 -11.34
C GLN A 156 -20.34 20.34 -12.37
N ASP A 157 -20.05 19.12 -12.82
CA ASP A 157 -20.84 18.39 -13.82
C ASP A 157 -21.84 17.44 -13.16
N THR A 158 -23.07 17.38 -13.68
CA THR A 158 -24.16 16.51 -13.19
C THR A 158 -23.79 15.04 -13.14
N ARG A 159 -23.01 14.52 -14.10
CA ARG A 159 -22.50 13.14 -14.10
C ARG A 159 -21.57 12.89 -12.91
N ALA A 160 -20.68 13.82 -12.61
CA ALA A 160 -19.77 13.70 -11.47
C ALA A 160 -20.53 13.74 -10.14
N GLN A 161 -21.57 14.59 -10.04
CA GLN A 161 -22.47 14.63 -8.89
C GLN A 161 -23.22 13.31 -8.71
N LEU A 162 -23.84 12.80 -9.77
CA LEU A 162 -24.58 11.54 -9.72
C LEU A 162 -23.67 10.36 -9.33
N GLU A 163 -22.46 10.31 -9.88
CA GLU A 163 -21.46 9.32 -9.49
C GLU A 163 -21.06 9.43 -8.01
N ALA A 164 -20.79 10.64 -7.51
CA ALA A 164 -20.47 10.85 -6.10
C ALA A 164 -21.62 10.43 -5.18
N MET A 165 -22.87 10.74 -5.54
CA MET A 165 -24.06 10.32 -4.78
C MET A 165 -24.22 8.80 -4.76
N MET A 166 -24.01 8.12 -5.90
CA MET A 166 -24.05 6.65 -5.95
C MET A 166 -22.96 6.02 -5.07
N MET A 167 -21.75 6.58 -5.09
CA MET A 167 -20.66 6.09 -4.24
C MET A 167 -20.94 6.30 -2.76
N LEU A 168 -21.43 7.47 -2.36
CA LEU A 168 -21.84 7.74 -0.98
C LEU A 168 -22.91 6.77 -0.52
N LYS A 169 -23.94 6.53 -1.34
CA LYS A 169 -25.00 5.58 -1.02
C LYS A 169 -24.44 4.17 -0.77
N TYR A 170 -23.55 3.70 -1.63
CA TYR A 170 -22.93 2.38 -1.49
C TYR A 170 -22.08 2.25 -0.23
N GLU A 171 -21.31 3.27 0.15
CA GLU A 171 -20.47 3.22 1.36
C GLU A 171 -21.28 3.39 2.67
N MET A 172 -22.56 3.77 2.59
CA MET A 172 -23.46 3.94 3.73
C MET A 172 -24.37 2.73 4.00
N GLU A 173 -24.46 1.79 3.04
CA GLU A 173 -25.21 0.53 3.15
C GLU A 173 -24.35 -0.59 3.76
#